data_AF-A0A842L768-F1
#
_entry.id   AF-A0A842L768-F1
#
_cell.length_a   1.000
_cell.length_b   1.000
_cell.length_c   1.000
_cell.angle_alpha   90.00
_cell.angle_beta   90.00
_cell.angle_gamma   90.00
#
_symmetry.space_group_name_H-M   'P 1'
#
loop_
_entity.id
_entity.type
_entity.pdbx_description
1 polymer ?
#
loop_
_entity_poly.entity_id
_entity_poly.type
_entity_poly.pdbx_seq_one_letter_code
_entity_poly.pdbx_strand_id
1 'polypeptide(L)'
;PNNRPKIKKETEKKMKTLYISVEADRLLRTLYAEGEGKQNEIFEKAIRLYWSLREVLPEEGFRRLVKLAEKEEIEKIKRRLEFK
;
A
#
# COMPACT_ATOMS: atom_id res chain seq x y z
N PRO A 1 -39.30 13.21 -13.82
CA PRO A 1 -37.98 12.73 -14.29
C PRO A 1 -36.85 13.51 -13.60
N ASN A 2 -36.12 12.84 -12.70
CA ASN A 2 -35.14 13.45 -11.81
C ASN A 2 -33.73 13.33 -12.43
N ASN A 3 -33.25 14.38 -13.09
CA ASN A 3 -31.90 14.42 -13.67
C ASN A 3 -30.90 14.93 -12.63
N ARG A 4 -30.26 14.01 -11.89
CA ARG A 4 -29.03 14.34 -11.15
C ARG A 4 -27.81 14.09 -12.03
N PRO A 5 -26.90 15.05 -12.20
CA PRO A 5 -25.66 14.81 -12.92
C PRO A 5 -24.78 13.87 -12.07
N LYS A 6 -24.46 12.69 -12.63
CA LYS A 6 -23.44 11.80 -12.08
C LYS A 6 -22.09 12.52 -12.25
N ILE A 7 -21.57 13.10 -11.18
CA ILE A 7 -20.19 13.60 -11.12
C ILE A 7 -19.27 12.39 -11.28
N LYS A 8 -18.87 12.08 -12.51
CA LYS A 8 -17.74 11.18 -12.76
C LYS A 8 -16.51 11.94 -12.28
N LYS A 9 -16.00 11.58 -11.10
CA LYS A 9 -14.64 11.95 -10.71
C LYS A 9 -13.72 11.26 -11.71
N GLU A 10 -13.30 11.98 -12.74
CA GLU A 10 -12.18 11.59 -13.58
C GLU A 10 -10.93 11.65 -12.69
N THR A 11 -10.65 10.54 -12.00
CA THR A 11 -9.31 10.30 -11.47
C THR A 11 -8.40 10.17 -12.68
N GLU A 12 -7.78 11.28 -13.07
CA GLU A 12 -6.74 11.31 -14.11
C GLU A 12 -5.70 10.23 -13.78
N LYS A 13 -5.66 9.18 -14.60
CA LYS A 13 -4.72 8.07 -14.41
C LYS A 13 -3.33 8.53 -14.88
N LYS A 14 -2.60 9.24 -14.02
CA LYS A 14 -1.19 9.58 -14.26
C LYS A 14 -0.35 8.31 -14.20
N MET A 15 -0.10 7.70 -15.36
CA MET A 15 0.84 6.58 -15.46
C MET A 15 2.27 7.11 -15.32
N LYS A 16 2.89 6.86 -14.17
CA LYS A 16 4.33 7.02 -13.99
C LYS A 16 4.94 5.62 -13.89
N THR A 17 5.97 5.36 -14.68
CA THR A 17 6.77 4.13 -14.56
C THR A 17 7.55 4.17 -13.25
N LEU A 18 7.28 3.23 -12.35
CA LEU A 18 8.03 3.06 -11.11
C LEU A 18 9.15 2.03 -11.35
N TYR A 19 10.39 2.43 -11.12
CA TYR A 19 11.52 1.48 -11.10
C TYR A 19 11.67 0.94 -9.68
N ILE A 20 11.68 -0.39 -9.55
CA ILE A 20 11.86 -1.08 -8.27
C ILE A 20 12.96 -2.12 -8.36
N SER A 21 13.51 -2.55 -7.23
CA SER A 21 14.46 -3.65 -7.18
C SER A 21 13.79 -4.98 -7.54
N VAL A 22 14.59 -5.93 -8.06
CA VAL A 22 14.13 -7.29 -8.39
C VAL A 22 13.57 -8.01 -7.15
N GLU A 23 14.17 -7.78 -5.99
CA GLU A 23 13.73 -8.34 -4.71
C GLU A 23 12.35 -7.81 -4.30
N ALA A 24 12.13 -6.49 -4.43
CA ALA A 24 10.82 -5.89 -4.18
C ALA A 24 9.75 -6.41 -5.15
N ASP A 25 10.10 -6.65 -6.42
CA ASP A 25 9.16 -7.20 -7.41
C ASP A 25 8.78 -8.63 -7.04
N ARG A 26 9.76 -9.45 -6.67
CA ARG A 26 9.53 -10.82 -6.19
C ARG A 26 8.67 -10.82 -4.93
N LEU A 27 8.98 -9.97 -3.95
CA LEU A 27 8.22 -9.88 -2.72
C LEU A 27 6.77 -9.46 -2.98
N LEU A 28 6.55 -8.44 -3.82
CA LEU A 28 5.20 -8.01 -4.22
C LEU A 28 4.44 -9.10 -4.95
N ARG A 29 5.10 -9.81 -5.87
CA ARG A 29 4.50 -10.98 -6.53
C ARG A 29 4.16 -12.04 -5.50
N THR A 30 5.05 -12.40 -4.58
CA THR A 30 4.78 -13.42 -3.56
C THR A 30 3.64 -13.04 -2.62
N LEU A 31 3.62 -11.80 -2.12
CA LEU A 31 2.61 -11.32 -1.17
C LEU A 31 1.21 -11.17 -1.80
N TYR A 32 1.16 -10.94 -3.11
CA TYR A 32 -0.09 -10.66 -3.82
C TYR A 32 -0.37 -11.64 -4.97
N ALA A 33 0.39 -12.74 -5.08
CA ALA A 33 0.22 -13.77 -6.12
C ALA A 33 -1.13 -14.49 -6.00
N GLU A 34 -1.71 -14.53 -4.80
CA GLU A 34 -3.05 -15.10 -4.58
C GLU A 34 -4.19 -14.13 -4.92
N GLY A 35 -3.88 -12.85 -5.17
CA GLY A 35 -4.87 -11.87 -5.59
C GLY A 35 -4.98 -11.78 -7.10
N GLU A 36 -6.16 -12.06 -7.67
CA GLU A 36 -6.49 -11.67 -9.04
C GLU A 36 -6.32 -10.15 -9.17
N GLY A 37 -5.21 -9.71 -9.75
CA GLY A 37 -4.91 -8.29 -9.90
C GLY A 37 -3.73 -8.05 -10.84
N LYS A 38 -3.84 -7.04 -11.69
CA LYS A 38 -2.70 -6.61 -12.53
C LYS A 38 -1.65 -5.99 -11.61
N GLN A 39 -0.36 -6.18 -11.92
CA GLN A 39 0.79 -5.64 -11.15
C GLN A 39 0.59 -4.18 -10.67
N ASN A 40 0.00 -3.33 -11.52
CA ASN A 40 -0.33 -1.94 -11.18
C ASN A 40 -1.30 -1.78 -9.98
N GLU A 41 -2.29 -2.65 -9.84
CA GLU A 41 -3.26 -2.61 -8.73
C GLU A 41 -2.62 -3.01 -7.41
N ILE A 42 -1.67 -3.95 -7.45
CA ILE A 42 -0.87 -4.36 -6.29
C ILE A 42 -0.03 -3.18 -5.78
N PHE A 43 0.65 -2.48 -6.69
CA PHE A 43 1.39 -1.26 -6.34
C PHE A 43 0.49 -0.17 -5.78
N GLU A 44 -0.66 0.06 -6.40
CA GLU A 44 -1.60 1.08 -5.92
C GLU A 44 -2.12 0.75 -4.52
N LYS A 45 -2.43 -0.52 -4.24
CA LYS A 45 -2.81 -0.98 -2.89
C LYS A 45 -1.67 -0.77 -1.88
N ALA A 46 -0.43 -1.11 -2.23
CA ALA A 46 0.73 -0.94 -1.35
C ALA A 46 1.01 0.54 -1.04
N ILE A 47 0.93 1.42 -2.04
CA ILE A 47 1.10 2.88 -1.85
C ILE A 47 -0.01 3.43 -0.96
N ARG A 48 -1.27 3.04 -1.19
CA ARG A 48 -2.40 3.46 -0.34
C ARG A 48 -2.23 2.99 1.10
N LEU A 49 -1.75 1.76 1.32
CA LEU A 49 -1.46 1.25 2.66
C LEU A 49 -0.37 2.09 3.34
N TYR A 50 0.72 2.40 2.66
CA TYR A 50 1.80 3.25 3.19
C TYR A 50 1.27 4.62 3.64
N TRP A 51 0.46 5.28 2.80
CA TRP A 51 -0.13 6.58 3.14
C TRP A 51 -1.12 6.49 4.29
N SER A 52 -1.98 5.46 4.30
CA SER A 52 -2.95 5.26 5.38
C SER A 52 -2.26 5.05 6.72
N LEU A 53 -1.20 4.23 6.76
CA LEU A 53 -0.41 4.01 7.97
C LEU A 53 0.30 5.29 8.44
N ARG A 54 0.77 6.12 7.51
CA ARG A 54 1.38 7.42 7.82
C ARG A 54 0.39 8.40 8.44
N GLU A 55 -0.86 8.38 8.01
CA GLU A 55 -1.92 9.26 8.54
C GLU A 55 -2.44 8.80 9.90
N VAL A 56 -2.51 7.49 10.13
CA VAL A 56 -3.10 6.91 11.35
C VAL A 56 -2.08 6.85 12.51
N LEU A 57 -0.80 6.61 12.21
CA LEU A 57 0.23 6.46 13.25
C LEU A 57 0.94 7.78 13.54
N PRO A 58 1.30 8.06 14.81
CA PRO A 58 2.24 9.13 15.13
C PRO A 58 3.56 8.95 14.37
N GLU A 59 4.21 10.05 13.99
CA GLU A 59 5.39 10.03 13.11
C GLU A 59 6.47 9.03 13.55
N GLU A 60 6.79 9.00 14.86
CA GLU A 60 7.76 8.05 15.38
C GLU A 60 7.28 6.59 15.30
N GLY A 61 5.99 6.36 15.51
CA GLY A 61 5.36 5.03 15.39
C GLY A 61 5.46 4.52 13.97
N PHE A 62 5.14 5.39 13.00
CA PHE A 62 5.28 5.08 11.58
C PHE A 62 6.74 4.82 11.18
N ARG A 63 7.69 5.69 11.55
CA ARG A 63 9.12 5.50 11.27
C ARG A 63 9.65 4.19 11.85
N ARG A 64 9.24 3.84 13.07
CA ARG A 64 9.60 2.56 13.69
C ARG A 64 9.01 1.37 12.93
N LEU A 65 7.76 1.46 12.48
CA LEU A 65 7.13 0.41 11.68
C LEU A 65 7.88 0.19 10.36
N VAL A 66 8.23 1.27 9.66
CA VAL A 66 9.01 1.20 8.41
C VAL A 66 10.36 0.51 8.63
N LYS A 67 11.09 0.88 9.69
CA LYS A 67 12.38 0.24 10.03
C LYS A 67 12.26 -1.26 10.32
N LEU A 68 11.14 -1.73 10.86
CA LEU A 68 10.91 -3.16 11.07
C LEU A 68 10.62 -3.87 9.76
N ALA A 69 9.87 -3.23 8.86
CA ALA A 69 9.59 -3.76 7.54
C ALA A 69 10.87 -3.89 6.69
N GLU A 70 11.76 -2.89 6.74
CA GLU A 70 13.07 -2.92 6.08
C GLU A 70 13.98 -4.05 6.59
N LYS A 71 13.81 -4.45 7.86
CA LYS A 71 14.55 -5.55 8.49
C LYS A 71 13.83 -6.89 8.44
N GLU A 72 12.69 -6.95 7.76
CA GLU A 72 11.84 -8.14 7.67
C GLU A 72 11.46 -8.73 9.06
N GLU A 73 11.33 -7.87 10.09
CA GLU A 73 11.04 -8.28 11.46
C GLU A 73 9.52 -8.50 11.68
N ILE A 74 8.95 -9.44 10.92
CA ILE A 74 7.49 -9.66 10.80
C ILE A 74 6.82 -9.88 12.17
N GLU A 75 7.45 -10.62 13.09
CA GLU A 75 6.89 -10.87 14.42
C GLU A 75 6.85 -9.63 15.33
N LYS A 76 7.70 -8.63 15.08
CA LYS A 76 7.61 -7.34 15.78
C LYS A 76 6.60 -6.40 15.14
N ILE A 77 6.31 -6.59 13.85
CA ILE A 77 5.25 -5.87 13.15
C ILE A 77 3.89 -6.37 13.65
N LYS A 78 3.64 -7.69 13.66
CA LYS A 78 2.38 -8.29 14.14
C LYS A 78 1.99 -7.80 15.53
N ARG A 79 2.89 -7.94 16.51
CA ARG A 79 2.68 -7.48 17.90
C ARG A 79 2.35 -5.98 18.03
N ARG A 80 2.75 -5.16 17.06
CA ARG A 80 2.44 -3.71 17.04
C ARG A 80 1.11 -3.40 16.37
N LEU A 81 0.69 -4.22 15.41
CA LEU A 81 -0.56 -4.06 14.68
C LEU A 81 -1.75 -4.76 15.35
N GLU A 82 -1.49 -5.69 16.27
CA GLU A 82 -2.50 -6.21 17.18
C GLU A 82 -3.06 -5.06 18.04
N PHE A 83 -4.17 -4.48 17.57
CA PHE A 83 -4.98 -3.56 18.33
C PHE A 83 -5.45 -4.26 19.61
N LYS A 84 -5.18 -3.64 20.77
CA LYS A 84 -5.88 -3.97 22.01
C LYS A 84 -7.26 -3.31 22.03
#